data_AF-A0ABD2YPE7-F1
#
_entry.id   AF-A0ABD2YPE7-F1
#
_cell.length_a   1.000
_cell.length_b   1.000
_cell.length_c   1.000
_cell.angle_alpha   90.00
_cell.angle_beta   90.00
_cell.angle_gamma   90.00
#
_symmetry.space_group_name_H-M   'P 1'
#
loop_
_entity.id
_entity.type
_entity.pdbx_description
1 polymer ?
#
loop_
_entity_poly.entity_id
_entity_poly.type
_entity_poly.pdbx_seq_one_letter_code
_entity_poly.pdbx_strand_id
1 'polypeptide(L)'
;MGSSLLLSLLIIFLLSSLLLAYSSSSLLPLGAHPLDEKYYQSEVIKCKEGSKSFTKDRINDNFCDCSDGTDEPGTSACPFGKFYCKNVGSTPLFLFSSRINDHVCGSTLQFTCFLIQYLHL
;
A
#
# COMPACT_ATOMS: atom_id res chain seq x y z
N MET A 1 42.44 19.43 -18.34
CA MET A 1 41.04 19.81 -18.65
C MET A 1 40.10 18.60 -18.64
N GLY A 2 40.47 17.45 -19.24
CA GLY A 2 39.59 16.26 -19.29
C GLY A 2 39.33 15.53 -17.97
N SER A 3 40.28 15.48 -17.03
CA SER A 3 40.12 14.78 -15.75
C SER A 3 39.12 15.43 -14.79
N SER A 4 39.07 16.76 -14.78
CA SER A 4 38.10 17.53 -13.97
C SER A 4 36.67 17.32 -14.47
N LEU A 5 36.48 17.30 -15.80
CA LEU A 5 35.18 17.03 -16.44
C LEU A 5 34.67 15.62 -16.14
N LEU A 6 35.56 14.62 -16.16
CA LEU A 6 35.22 13.24 -15.78
C LEU A 6 34.78 13.12 -14.32
N LEU A 7 35.47 13.81 -13.40
CA LEU A 7 35.10 13.82 -11.99
C LEU A 7 33.72 14.45 -11.75
N SER A 8 33.44 15.58 -12.41
CA SER A 8 32.14 16.25 -12.32
C SER A 8 31.00 15.39 -12.86
N LEU A 9 31.21 14.68 -13.97
CA LEU A 9 30.19 13.78 -14.54
C LEU A 9 29.89 12.59 -13.61
N LEU A 10 30.91 12.03 -12.95
CA LEU A 10 30.72 10.95 -11.97
C LEU A 10 29.93 11.43 -10.74
N ILE A 11 30.22 12.63 -10.24
CA ILE A 11 29.49 13.20 -9.10
C ILE A 11 28.02 13.43 -9.45
N ILE A 12 27.73 13.97 -10.64
CA ILE A 12 26.35 14.21 -11.10
C ILE A 12 25.59 12.89 -11.24
N PHE A 13 26.23 11.85 -11.79
CA PHE A 13 25.63 10.52 -11.91
C PHE A 13 25.30 9.91 -10.54
N LEU A 14 26.22 10.02 -9.58
CA LEU A 14 26.01 9.56 -8.20
C LEU A 14 24.90 10.35 -7.50
N LEU A 15 24.87 11.67 -7.61
CA LEU A 15 23.79 12.50 -7.06
C LEU A 15 22.43 12.16 -7.69
N SER A 16 22.37 11.95 -9.01
CA SER A 16 21.15 11.59 -9.70
C SER A 16 20.61 10.22 -9.26
N SER A 17 21.48 9.24 -9.06
CA SER A 17 21.09 7.92 -8.52
C SER A 17 20.57 8.00 -7.09
N LEU A 18 21.14 8.88 -6.26
CA LEU A 18 20.68 9.11 -4.88
C LEU A 18 19.32 9.81 -4.85
N LEU A 19 19.07 10.77 -5.74
CA LEU A 19 17.78 11.45 -5.89
C LEU A 19 16.66 10.50 -6.36
N LEU A 20 16.96 9.56 -7.26
CA LEU A 20 16.01 8.53 -7.70
C LEU A 20 15.69 7.53 -6.58
N ALA A 21 16.67 7.18 -5.74
CA ALA A 21 16.46 6.32 -4.59
C ALA A 21 15.63 6.99 -3.46
N TYR A 22 15.65 8.33 -3.39
CA TYR A 22 14.86 9.10 -2.43
C TYR A 22 13.40 9.31 -2.86
N SER A 23 12.96 8.71 -3.98
CA SER A 23 11.55 8.68 -4.36
C SER A 23 10.74 8.00 -3.25
N SER A 24 10.14 8.81 -2.37
CA SER A 24 9.28 8.36 -1.29
C SER A 24 8.06 7.67 -1.89
N SER A 25 8.07 6.34 -1.84
CA SER A 25 6.86 5.56 -2.04
C SER A 25 5.92 5.93 -0.91
N SER A 26 4.69 6.34 -1.22
CA SER A 26 3.64 6.55 -0.21
C SER A 26 3.62 5.32 0.71
N LEU A 27 3.87 5.50 2.02
CA LEU A 27 3.81 4.45 3.04
C LEU A 27 2.37 4.00 3.32
N LEU A 28 1.52 4.04 2.29
CA LEU A 28 0.16 3.62 2.35
C LEU A 28 0.15 2.09 2.47
N PRO A 29 -0.54 1.53 3.47
CA PRO A 29 -0.70 0.09 3.57
C PRO A 29 -1.30 -0.49 2.29
N LEU A 30 -0.88 -1.72 1.96
CA LEU A 30 -1.50 -2.49 0.88
C LEU A 30 -3.02 -2.52 1.09
N GLY A 31 -3.78 -2.22 0.02
CA GLY A 31 -5.24 -2.26 0.06
C GLY A 31 -5.92 -1.06 0.74
N ALA A 32 -5.16 -0.10 1.28
CA ALA A 32 -5.76 1.13 1.80
C ALA A 32 -6.15 2.12 0.68
N HIS A 33 -7.14 2.96 0.97
CA HIS A 33 -7.57 3.99 0.04
C HIS A 33 -6.55 5.15 0.00
N PRO A 34 -6.22 5.76 -1.15
CA PRO A 34 -5.22 6.84 -1.23
C PRO A 34 -5.52 8.04 -0.33
N LEU A 35 -6.79 8.31 -0.05
CA LEU A 35 -7.18 9.40 0.88
C LEU A 35 -6.87 9.10 2.35
N ASP A 36 -6.59 7.84 2.70
CA ASP A 36 -6.23 7.44 4.06
C ASP A 36 -4.71 7.54 4.31
N GLU A 37 -3.92 8.06 3.38
CA GLU A 37 -2.45 8.19 3.53
C GLU A 37 -2.06 8.88 4.84
N LYS A 38 -2.66 10.04 5.12
CA LYS A 38 -2.40 10.79 6.35
C LYS A 38 -2.87 10.05 7.60
N TYR A 39 -3.90 9.22 7.48
CA TYR A 39 -4.45 8.47 8.60
C TYR A 39 -3.48 7.36 9.06
N TYR A 40 -2.79 6.70 8.14
CA TYR A 40 -1.79 5.65 8.45
C TYR A 40 -0.37 6.18 8.74
N GLN A 41 -0.14 7.50 8.71
CA GLN A 41 1.19 8.07 8.97
C GLN A 41 1.61 8.04 10.44
N SER A 42 0.65 8.02 11.37
CA SER A 42 0.91 8.03 12.82
C SER A 42 1.45 6.70 13.33
N GLU A 43 2.37 6.72 14.29
CA GLU A 43 2.89 5.49 14.95
C GLU A 43 1.80 4.75 15.74
N VAL A 44 0.85 5.50 16.29
CA VAL A 44 -0.34 4.98 16.97
C VAL A 44 -1.57 5.47 16.23
N ILE A 45 -2.39 4.53 15.77
CA ILE A 45 -3.55 4.76 14.92
C ILE A 45 -4.79 4.34 15.68
N LYS A 46 -5.84 5.18 15.64
CA LYS A 46 -7.13 4.87 16.28
C LYS A 46 -8.03 4.23 15.25
N CYS A 47 -8.67 3.10 15.55
CA CYS A 47 -9.75 2.56 14.71
C CYS A 47 -10.73 3.68 14.36
N LYS A 48 -11.27 3.72 13.13
CA LYS A 48 -12.16 4.81 12.68
C LYS A 48 -13.46 4.87 13.49
N GLU A 49 -13.92 3.74 14.00
CA GLU A 49 -15.02 3.63 14.96
C GLU A 49 -14.69 4.27 16.33
N GLY A 50 -13.41 4.44 16.65
CA GLY A 50 -12.94 5.04 17.91
C GLY A 50 -12.87 4.08 19.10
N SER A 51 -13.14 2.79 18.89
CA SER A 51 -13.19 1.77 19.94
C SER A 51 -11.84 1.49 20.60
N LYS A 52 -10.77 1.35 19.80
CA LYS A 52 -9.40 1.18 20.31
C LYS A 52 -8.35 1.78 19.38
N SER A 53 -7.09 1.69 19.79
CA SER A 53 -5.92 2.11 19.01
C SER A 53 -4.91 0.97 18.89
N PHE A 54 -4.17 0.97 17.78
CA PHE A 54 -3.15 -0.01 17.44
C PHE A 54 -1.87 0.69 16.96
N THR A 55 -0.76 -0.03 16.99
CA THR A 55 0.54 0.43 16.49
C THR A 55 0.74 0.00 15.05
N LYS A 56 1.65 0.66 14.31
CA LYS A 56 1.88 0.37 12.87
C LYS A 56 2.18 -1.10 12.55
N ASP A 57 2.78 -1.86 13.47
CA ASP A 57 3.07 -3.29 13.31
C ASP A 57 1.82 -4.18 13.25
N ARG A 58 0.66 -3.64 13.66
CA ARG A 58 -0.65 -4.31 13.57
C ARG A 58 -1.38 -4.06 12.25
N ILE A 59 -0.81 -3.27 11.35
CA ILE A 59 -1.39 -3.08 10.05
C ILE A 59 -1.11 -4.31 9.20
N ASN A 60 -2.17 -4.92 8.66
CA ASN A 60 -2.06 -6.10 7.79
C ASN A 60 -1.27 -7.25 8.45
N ASP A 61 -1.45 -7.49 9.76
CA ASP A 61 -0.79 -8.56 10.50
C ASP A 61 -1.59 -9.88 10.51
N ASN A 62 -2.65 -9.93 9.71
CA ASN A 62 -3.60 -11.04 9.58
C ASN A 62 -4.42 -11.29 10.86
N PHE A 63 -4.56 -10.29 11.73
CA PHE A 63 -5.36 -10.37 12.95
C PHE A 63 -6.32 -9.18 13.06
N CYS A 64 -7.61 -9.47 13.26
CA CYS A 64 -8.61 -8.41 13.30
C CYS A 64 -8.63 -7.67 14.64
N ASP A 65 -7.89 -6.57 14.66
CA ASP A 65 -7.82 -5.56 15.69
C ASP A 65 -8.81 -4.41 15.49
N CYS A 66 -9.65 -4.27 14.48
CA CYS A 66 -10.71 -3.26 14.55
C CYS A 66 -12.02 -3.85 14.07
N SER A 67 -13.11 -3.55 14.78
CA SER A 67 -14.46 -3.98 14.38
C SER A 67 -14.84 -3.44 12.99
N ASP A 68 -14.31 -2.28 12.63
CA ASP A 68 -14.46 -1.65 11.32
C ASP A 68 -13.44 -2.13 10.26
N GLY A 69 -12.47 -2.95 10.67
CA GLY A 69 -11.41 -3.51 9.83
C GLY A 69 -10.35 -2.53 9.35
N THR A 70 -10.18 -1.39 10.02
CA THR A 70 -9.22 -0.35 9.59
C THR A 70 -7.75 -0.77 9.74
N ASP A 71 -7.45 -1.68 10.64
CA ASP A 71 -6.15 -2.31 10.82
C ASP A 71 -5.80 -3.31 9.70
N GLU A 72 -6.79 -3.84 8.99
CA GLU A 72 -6.64 -4.90 7.99
C GLU A 72 -7.11 -4.48 6.58
N PRO A 73 -6.62 -3.35 6.01
CA PRO A 73 -7.03 -2.91 4.68
C PRO A 73 -6.53 -3.82 3.55
N GLY A 74 -5.51 -4.64 3.81
CA GLY A 74 -4.77 -5.47 2.86
C GLY A 74 -5.01 -6.97 3.00
N THR A 75 -5.73 -7.42 4.03
CA THR A 75 -5.95 -8.85 4.30
C THR A 75 -7.42 -9.18 4.54
N SER A 76 -7.73 -10.48 4.56
CA SER A 76 -9.07 -11.00 4.80
C SER A 76 -9.44 -11.13 6.28
N ALA A 77 -8.61 -10.64 7.22
CA ALA A 77 -8.76 -10.94 8.65
C ALA A 77 -10.04 -10.34 9.28
N CYS A 78 -10.49 -9.17 8.83
CA CYS A 78 -11.67 -8.53 9.37
C CYS A 78 -12.94 -8.78 8.53
N PRO A 79 -14.08 -9.18 9.13
CA PRO A 79 -15.29 -9.59 8.39
C PRO A 79 -15.97 -8.46 7.62
N PHE A 80 -15.80 -7.21 8.07
CA PHE A 80 -16.37 -6.02 7.41
C PHE A 80 -15.32 -5.18 6.66
N GLY A 81 -14.08 -5.68 6.60
CA GLY A 81 -12.97 -5.01 5.91
C GLY A 81 -13.23 -4.84 4.41
N LYS A 82 -12.66 -3.78 3.85
CA LYS A 82 -12.69 -3.51 2.42
C LYS A 82 -11.30 -3.22 1.90
N PHE A 83 -10.96 -3.85 0.79
CA PHE A 83 -9.70 -3.66 0.09
C PHE A 83 -9.90 -2.73 -1.09
N TYR A 84 -9.08 -1.69 -1.14
CA TYR A 84 -9.03 -0.77 -2.27
C TYR A 84 -8.14 -1.33 -3.39
N CYS A 85 -8.75 -1.56 -4.55
CA CYS A 85 -8.06 -1.91 -5.78
C CYS A 85 -7.92 -0.66 -6.66
N LYS A 86 -6.68 -0.22 -6.89
CA LYS A 86 -6.40 0.91 -7.79
C LYS A 86 -6.77 0.61 -9.24
N ASN A 87 -6.65 -0.65 -9.67
CA ASN A 87 -6.89 -1.11 -11.05
C ASN A 87 -6.24 -0.21 -12.11
N VAL A 88 -4.90 -0.11 -12.12
CA VAL A 88 -4.16 0.71 -13.08
C VAL A 88 -4.60 0.42 -14.52
N GLY A 89 -4.99 1.47 -15.26
CA GLY A 89 -5.54 1.34 -16.61
C GLY A 89 -7.04 1.00 -16.70
N SER A 90 -7.74 0.94 -15.56
CA SER A 90 -9.18 0.70 -15.45
C SER A 90 -9.78 1.50 -14.27
N THR A 91 -11.05 1.27 -13.97
CA THR A 91 -11.76 1.94 -12.88
C THR A 91 -11.40 1.32 -11.53
N PRO A 92 -11.02 2.12 -10.51
CA PRO A 92 -10.81 1.63 -9.16
C PRO A 92 -12.09 1.04 -8.55
N LEU A 93 -11.95 0.09 -7.64
CA LEU A 93 -13.09 -0.51 -6.94
C LEU A 93 -12.69 -0.99 -5.53
N PHE A 94 -13.70 -1.24 -4.71
CA PHE A 94 -13.53 -1.88 -3.41
C PHE A 94 -13.95 -3.35 -3.47
N LEU A 95 -13.10 -4.23 -2.94
CA LEU A 95 -13.42 -5.63 -2.71
C LEU A 95 -13.74 -5.85 -1.22
N PHE A 96 -14.65 -6.78 -0.94
CA PHE A 96 -14.85 -7.25 0.43
C PHE A 96 -13.66 -8.11 0.87
N SER A 97 -13.31 -8.02 2.15
CA SER A 97 -12.21 -8.79 2.76
C SER A 97 -12.30 -10.29 2.49
N SER A 98 -13.52 -10.84 2.48
CA SER A 98 -13.81 -12.25 2.16
C SER A 98 -13.38 -12.71 0.76
N ARG A 99 -13.08 -11.77 -0.15
CA ARG A 99 -12.61 -12.03 -1.51
C ARG A 99 -11.09 -11.91 -1.66
N ILE A 100 -10.40 -11.49 -0.61
CA ILE A 100 -8.95 -11.38 -0.61
C ILE A 100 -8.36 -12.77 -0.38
N ASN A 101 -7.56 -13.25 -1.33
CA ASN A 101 -6.90 -14.56 -1.29
C ASN A 101 -7.86 -15.74 -1.14
N ASP A 102 -9.12 -15.62 -1.59
CA ASP A 102 -10.13 -16.68 -1.49
C ASP A 102 -9.98 -17.80 -2.54
N HIS A 103 -8.91 -17.75 -3.35
CA HIS A 103 -8.63 -18.65 -4.48
C HIS A 103 -9.75 -18.69 -5.54
N VAL A 104 -10.72 -17.77 -5.48
CA VAL A 104 -11.79 -17.65 -6.47
C VAL A 104 -11.47 -16.49 -7.39
N CYS A 105 -11.25 -16.83 -8.66
CA CYS A 105 -11.12 -15.82 -9.70
C CYS A 105 -12.43 -15.76 -10.50
N GLY A 106 -13.36 -14.88 -10.09
CA GLY A 106 -14.74 -14.88 -10.60
C GLY A 106 -15.02 -13.91 -11.76
N SER A 107 -14.35 -12.76 -11.82
CA SER A 107 -14.61 -11.70 -12.82
C SER A 107 -13.31 -11.03 -13.26
N THR A 108 -13.28 -10.50 -14.49
CA THR A 108 -12.12 -9.80 -15.09
C THR A 108 -11.51 -8.73 -14.16
N LEU A 109 -12.31 -8.15 -13.27
CA LEU A 109 -11.93 -7.11 -12.31
C LEU A 109 -11.24 -7.64 -11.03
N GLN A 110 -11.55 -8.87 -10.58
CA GLN A 110 -10.84 -9.49 -9.44
C GLN A 110 -9.44 -9.96 -9.85
N PHE A 111 -9.29 -10.41 -11.10
CA PHE A 111 -8.00 -10.72 -11.70
C PHE A 111 -7.09 -9.48 -11.80
N THR A 112 -7.61 -8.30 -12.16
CA THR A 112 -6.78 -7.08 -12.22
C THR A 112 -6.31 -6.61 -10.86
N CYS A 113 -7.11 -6.79 -9.81
CA CYS A 113 -6.69 -6.42 -8.47
C CYS A 113 -5.55 -7.31 -7.96
N PHE A 114 -5.66 -8.62 -8.17
CA PHE A 114 -4.58 -9.58 -7.85
C PHE A 114 -3.32 -9.35 -8.68
N LEU A 115 -3.46 -9.24 -10.01
CA LEU A 115 -2.32 -9.11 -10.90
C LEU A 115 -1.61 -7.77 -10.73
N ILE A 116 -2.32 -6.64 -10.59
CA ILE A 116 -1.66 -5.33 -10.55
C ILE A 116 -0.95 -5.08 -9.20
N GLN A 117 -1.45 -5.65 -8.10
CA GLN A 117 -0.82 -5.47 -6.79
C GLN A 117 0.31 -6.48 -6.50
N TYR A 118 0.28 -7.68 -7.08
CA TYR A 118 1.39 -8.65 -6.95
C TYR A 118 2.48 -8.51 -8.03
N LEU A 119 2.19 -7.94 -9.22
CA LEU A 119 3.21 -7.74 -10.27
C LEU A 119 4.08 -6.48 -10.06
N HIS A 120 3.83 -5.72 -8.99
CA HIS A 120 4.63 -4.55 -8.57
C HIS A 120 5.46 -4.83 -7.30
N LEU A 121 5.79 -6.11 -7.05
CA LEU A 121 6.87 -6.58 -6.18
C LEU A 121 7.92 -7.30 -7.01
#